data_AF-A0A3D4B6D8-F1
#
_entry.id   AF-A0A3D4B6D8-F1
#
_cell.length_a   1.000
_cell.length_b   1.000
_cell.length_c   1.000
_cell.angle_alpha   90.00
_cell.angle_beta   90.00
_cell.angle_gamma   90.00
#
_symmetry.space_group_name_H-M   'P 1'
#
loop_
_entity.id
_entity.type
_entity.pdbx_description
1 polymer ?
#
loop_
_entity_poly.entity_id
_entity_poly.type
_entity_poly.pdbx_seq_one_letter_code
_entity_poly.pdbx_strand_id
1 'polypeptide(L)'
;MPDRQDVSPDGGAIRTPFSIDLEREELYLALTNTTSDLSTNSLIVLDARTGALKWREPLVPNRAPSGDFTRMGPLFRTQVAGQPRNLVAMASKDGILQVLDRDTHGPLYNTSVSSRGNAVPQKAQPGGLSGLQWNGPAYSPDTGLLYVPTGDGNSPGWLTAVDAATGDVKWTYQATHPMLAPVTTTAG
;
A
#
# COMPACT_ATOMS: atom_id res chain seq x y z
N MET A 1 0.62 -8.28 -42.90
CA MET A 1 0.59 -8.80 -41.51
C MET A 1 1.69 -8.06 -40.77
N PRO A 2 1.43 -7.17 -39.78
CA PRO A 2 2.54 -6.61 -39.01
C PRO A 2 3.00 -7.61 -37.95
N ASP A 3 4.32 -7.69 -37.80
CA ASP A 3 5.06 -8.54 -36.85
C ASP A 3 4.49 -8.48 -35.44
N ARG A 4 4.30 -9.66 -34.83
CA ARG A 4 4.19 -9.76 -33.37
C ARG A 4 5.57 -9.46 -32.81
N GLN A 5 5.71 -8.31 -32.14
CA GLN A 5 6.82 -8.12 -31.22
C GLN A 5 6.64 -9.12 -30.08
N ASP A 6 7.59 -10.05 -29.94
CA ASP A 6 7.70 -10.91 -28.77
C ASP A 6 7.96 -10.03 -27.54
N VAL A 7 6.89 -9.71 -26.82
CA VAL A 7 6.97 -9.07 -25.51
C VAL A 7 7.61 -10.08 -24.56
N SER A 8 8.76 -9.73 -23.98
CA SER A 8 9.39 -10.52 -22.92
C SER A 8 8.35 -10.82 -21.82
N PRO A 9 8.30 -12.04 -21.23
CA PRO A 9 7.31 -12.40 -20.20
C PRO A 9 7.49 -11.64 -18.87
N ASP A 10 8.53 -10.82 -18.78
CA ASP A 10 9.05 -10.30 -17.53
C ASP A 10 8.37 -9.00 -17.12
N GLY A 11 7.40 -9.13 -16.20
CA GLY A 11 7.09 -8.09 -15.21
C GLY A 11 6.23 -6.93 -15.72
N GLY A 12 4.96 -6.96 -15.33
CA GLY A 12 4.02 -5.83 -15.49
C GLY A 12 2.62 -6.13 -14.96
N ALA A 13 2.46 -7.24 -14.21
CA ALA A 13 1.16 -7.64 -13.72
C ALA A 13 0.78 -6.78 -12.53
N ILE A 14 -0.33 -6.05 -12.64
CA ILE A 14 -0.95 -5.46 -11.47
C ILE A 14 -1.67 -6.57 -10.70
N ARG A 15 -1.12 -6.96 -9.56
CA ARG A 15 -1.59 -8.09 -8.74
C ARG A 15 -2.17 -7.64 -7.40
N THR A 16 -2.47 -6.35 -7.27
CA THR A 16 -2.89 -5.69 -6.04
C THR A 16 -4.28 -5.10 -6.23
N PRO A 17 -5.06 -4.90 -5.14
CA PRO A 17 -6.33 -4.20 -5.24
C PRO A 17 -6.12 -2.77 -5.77
N PHE A 18 -7.17 -2.23 -6.38
CA PHE A 18 -7.25 -0.83 -6.80
C PHE A 18 -8.21 -0.08 -5.90
N SER A 19 -8.05 1.23 -5.89
CA SER A 19 -8.98 2.13 -5.22
C SER A 19 -9.56 3.11 -6.22
N ILE A 20 -10.85 3.43 -6.11
CA ILE A 20 -11.54 4.33 -7.04
C ILE A 20 -12.27 5.42 -6.26
N ASP A 21 -12.10 6.67 -6.66
CA ASP A 21 -12.89 7.82 -6.23
C ASP A 21 -13.88 8.14 -7.36
N LEU A 22 -15.15 7.79 -7.16
CA LEU A 22 -16.19 8.02 -8.17
C LEU A 22 -16.61 9.49 -8.27
N GLU A 23 -16.43 10.28 -7.21
CA GLU A 23 -16.73 11.72 -7.24
C GLU A 23 -15.70 12.48 -8.08
N ARG A 24 -14.43 12.05 -7.98
CA ARG A 24 -13.32 12.65 -8.75
C ARG A 24 -13.03 11.95 -10.08
N GLU A 25 -13.70 10.83 -10.36
CA GLU A 25 -13.45 9.95 -11.50
C GLU A 25 -11.97 9.52 -11.58
N GLU A 26 -11.43 9.08 -10.44
CA GLU A 26 -10.01 8.73 -10.29
C GLU A 26 -9.82 7.28 -9.92
N LEU A 27 -9.01 6.57 -10.69
CA LEU A 27 -8.58 5.20 -10.43
C LEU A 27 -7.13 5.19 -9.94
N TYR A 28 -6.92 4.71 -8.72
CA TYR A 28 -5.64 4.69 -8.02
C TYR A 28 -5.01 3.30 -8.11
N LEU A 29 -3.76 3.28 -8.57
CA LEU A 29 -2.97 2.08 -8.84
C LEU A 29 -1.58 2.24 -8.19
N ALA A 30 -1.18 1.33 -7.30
CA ALA A 30 0.24 1.18 -7.01
C ALA A 30 0.86 0.30 -8.09
N LEU A 31 1.73 0.89 -8.90
CA LEU A 31 2.47 0.11 -9.89
C LEU A 31 3.61 -0.66 -9.22
N THR A 32 3.60 -1.97 -9.46
CA THR A 32 4.56 -2.92 -8.92
C THR A 32 5.22 -3.69 -10.08
N ASN A 33 6.52 -3.44 -10.28
CA ASN A 33 7.45 -4.07 -11.23
C ASN A 33 7.20 -3.86 -12.74
N THR A 34 8.09 -3.07 -13.38
CA THR A 34 8.56 -3.27 -14.76
C THR A 34 10.10 -3.11 -14.72
N THR A 35 10.84 -4.02 -15.34
CA THR A 35 12.32 -4.09 -15.23
C THR A 35 13.06 -3.02 -16.03
N SER A 36 12.38 -2.03 -16.60
CA SER A 36 13.04 -0.98 -17.37
C SER A 36 12.15 0.24 -17.55
N ASP A 37 12.01 1.07 -16.51
CA ASP A 37 11.86 2.53 -16.60
C ASP A 37 11.56 3.14 -15.22
N LEU A 38 11.64 4.47 -15.16
CA LEU A 38 11.47 5.35 -14.00
C LEU A 38 10.05 5.36 -13.40
N SER A 39 9.26 4.30 -13.62
CA SER A 39 7.85 4.15 -13.18
C SER A 39 7.66 3.15 -12.03
N THR A 40 8.74 2.49 -11.60
CA THR A 40 8.71 1.50 -10.52
C THR A 40 8.38 2.12 -9.15
N ASN A 41 7.50 1.48 -8.39
CA ASN A 41 7.07 1.90 -7.04
C ASN A 41 6.50 3.33 -6.98
N SER A 42 5.54 3.61 -7.85
CA SER A 42 4.80 4.87 -7.90
C SER A 42 3.31 4.63 -7.71
N LEU A 43 2.63 5.62 -7.11
CA LEU A 43 1.19 5.74 -7.21
C LEU A 43 0.88 6.37 -8.57
N ILE A 44 0.08 5.68 -9.36
CA ILE A 44 -0.47 6.18 -10.61
C ILE A 44 -1.95 6.41 -10.42
N VAL A 45 -2.41 7.59 -10.84
CA VAL A 45 -3.82 7.93 -10.84
C VAL A 45 -4.27 8.18 -12.26
N LEU A 46 -5.25 7.38 -12.69
CA LEU A 46 -5.86 7.46 -14.02
C LEU A 46 -7.25 8.10 -13.91
N ASP A 47 -7.69 8.69 -15.01
CA ASP A 47 -9.09 9.00 -15.24
C ASP A 47 -9.88 7.70 -15.36
N ALA A 48 -10.88 7.53 -14.49
CA ALA A 48 -11.62 6.28 -14.36
C ALA A 48 -12.49 5.96 -15.60
N ARG A 49 -12.80 6.94 -16.44
CA ARG A 49 -13.63 6.74 -17.65
C ARG A 49 -12.80 6.41 -18.87
N THR A 50 -11.64 7.05 -19.01
CA THR A 50 -10.83 7.05 -20.23
C THR A 50 -9.53 6.25 -20.09
N GLY A 51 -9.09 5.99 -18.86
CA GLY A 51 -7.78 5.40 -18.56
C GLY A 51 -6.60 6.34 -18.79
N ALA A 52 -6.84 7.63 -19.08
CA ALA A 52 -5.77 8.61 -19.27
C ALA A 52 -5.03 8.89 -17.95
N LEU A 53 -3.71 9.06 -17.99
CA LEU A 53 -2.92 9.44 -16.81
C LEU A 53 -3.32 10.84 -16.33
N LYS A 54 -3.79 10.97 -15.07
CA LYS A 54 -4.04 12.27 -14.43
C LYS A 54 -2.80 12.77 -13.72
N TRP A 55 -2.22 11.95 -12.86
CA TRP A 55 -0.99 12.28 -12.14
C TRP A 55 -0.28 11.04 -11.63
N ARG A 56 0.97 11.23 -11.19
CA ARG A 56 1.81 10.19 -10.60
C ARG A 56 2.61 10.75 -9.43
N GLU A 57 2.80 9.93 -8.41
CA GLU A 57 3.66 10.27 -7.27
C GLU A 57 4.63 9.11 -6.98
N PRO A 58 5.96 9.36 -6.96
CA PRO A 58 6.93 8.36 -6.52
C PRO A 58 6.70 8.00 -5.05
N LEU A 59 6.63 6.71 -4.74
CA LEU A 59 6.50 6.24 -3.36
C LEU A 59 7.87 6.01 -2.73
N VAL A 60 7.91 5.97 -1.40
CA VAL A 60 9.13 5.65 -0.65
C VAL A 60 9.72 4.36 -1.21
N PRO A 61 11.00 4.36 -1.63
CA PRO A 61 11.63 3.19 -2.23
C PRO A 61 11.55 1.97 -1.31
N ASN A 62 10.89 0.92 -1.78
CA ASN A 62 10.82 -0.35 -1.08
C ASN A 62 12.16 -1.09 -1.20
N ARG A 63 12.75 -1.46 -0.06
CA ARG A 63 14.07 -2.12 -0.01
C ARG A 63 14.00 -3.64 0.11
N ALA A 64 12.82 -4.24 -0.04
CA ALA A 64 12.64 -5.69 0.04
C ALA A 64 13.42 -6.43 -1.06
N PRO A 65 14.27 -7.42 -0.71
CA PRO A 65 15.08 -8.19 -1.68
C PRO A 65 14.29 -8.91 -2.78
N SER A 66 13.00 -9.17 -2.58
CA SER A 66 12.15 -9.86 -3.57
C SER A 66 11.58 -8.94 -4.66
N GLY A 67 11.80 -7.62 -4.58
CA GLY A 67 11.29 -6.67 -5.57
C GLY A 67 9.75 -6.60 -5.66
N ASP A 68 9.02 -6.99 -4.61
CA ASP A 68 7.55 -6.88 -4.54
C ASP A 68 7.15 -5.56 -3.88
N PHE A 69 6.31 -4.75 -4.53
CA PHE A 69 6.12 -3.33 -4.23
C PHE A 69 4.78 -2.97 -3.56
N THR A 70 4.64 -1.70 -3.16
CA THR A 70 3.54 -1.13 -2.38
C THR A 70 2.13 -1.62 -2.73
N ARG A 71 1.32 -1.91 -1.71
CA ARG A 71 -0.08 -2.34 -1.83
C ARG A 71 -1.04 -1.18 -1.62
N MET A 72 -2.11 -1.12 -2.42
CA MET A 72 -3.17 -0.14 -2.21
C MET A 72 -3.98 -0.47 -0.98
N GLY A 73 -4.44 0.59 -0.32
CA GLY A 73 -5.43 0.58 0.74
C GLY A 73 -6.55 1.57 0.44
N PRO A 74 -7.35 1.92 1.47
CA PRO A 74 -8.56 2.71 1.28
C PRO A 74 -8.23 4.14 0.84
N LEU A 75 -9.17 4.72 0.10
CA LEU A 75 -9.36 6.16 0.05
C LEU A 75 -10.27 6.54 1.22
N PHE A 76 -9.90 7.56 1.97
CA PHE A 76 -10.68 7.97 3.13
C PHE A 76 -10.60 9.47 3.36
N ARG A 77 -11.42 9.96 4.29
CA ARG A 77 -11.42 11.34 4.74
C ARG A 77 -11.40 11.37 6.26
N THR A 78 -10.52 12.17 6.83
CA THR A 78 -10.41 12.36 8.29
C THR A 78 -9.95 13.77 8.63
N GLN A 79 -10.02 14.13 9.91
CA GLN A 79 -9.53 15.41 10.43
C GLN A 79 -8.04 15.29 10.77
N VAL A 80 -7.19 16.02 10.06
CA VAL A 80 -5.75 16.13 10.34
C VAL A 80 -5.47 17.54 10.82
N ALA A 81 -4.96 17.68 12.05
CA ALA A 81 -4.74 18.98 12.69
C ALA A 81 -5.97 19.91 12.62
N GLY A 82 -7.16 19.34 12.81
CA GLY A 82 -8.45 20.06 12.77
C GLY A 82 -8.98 20.40 11.37
N GLN A 83 -8.29 19.98 10.31
CA GLN A 83 -8.70 20.24 8.92
C GLN A 83 -9.09 18.94 8.21
N PRO A 84 -10.17 18.93 7.42
CA PRO A 84 -10.55 17.74 6.66
C PRO A 84 -9.53 17.49 5.56
N ARG A 85 -9.03 16.25 5.48
CA ARG A 85 -8.10 15.81 4.43
C ARG A 85 -8.62 14.58 3.71
N ASN A 86 -8.45 14.55 2.40
CA ASN A 86 -8.72 13.39 1.55
C ASN A 86 -7.45 12.59 1.41
N LEU A 87 -7.42 11.36 1.92
CA LEU A 87 -6.20 10.59 2.06
C LEU A 87 -6.28 9.25 1.32
N VAL A 88 -5.12 8.71 0.96
CA VAL A 88 -4.94 7.34 0.48
C VAL A 88 -3.89 6.66 1.34
N ALA A 89 -4.21 5.47 1.85
CA ALA A 89 -3.27 4.64 2.59
C ALA A 89 -2.70 3.55 1.68
N MET A 90 -1.41 3.32 1.80
CA MET A 90 -0.69 2.32 1.01
C MET A 90 0.34 1.67 1.91
N ALA A 91 0.69 0.41 1.66
CA ALA A 91 1.60 -0.27 2.56
C ALA A 91 2.59 -1.13 1.78
N SER A 92 3.88 -0.94 2.04
CA SER A 92 4.97 -1.61 1.33
C SER A 92 5.41 -2.90 2.01
N LYS A 93 6.06 -3.76 1.24
CA LYS A 93 6.49 -5.08 1.66
C LYS A 93 7.54 -5.04 2.77
N ASP A 94 8.34 -3.98 2.85
CA ASP A 94 9.27 -3.72 3.96
C ASP A 94 8.57 -3.24 5.25
N GLY A 95 7.24 -3.18 5.28
CA GLY A 95 6.47 -2.88 6.47
C GLY A 95 6.34 -1.39 6.75
N ILE A 96 6.31 -0.56 5.72
CA ILE A 96 6.02 0.87 5.84
C ILE A 96 4.60 1.14 5.37
N LEU A 97 3.77 1.69 6.26
CA LEU A 97 2.51 2.34 5.91
C LEU A 97 2.84 3.74 5.42
N GLN A 98 2.43 4.09 4.21
CA GLN A 98 2.55 5.41 3.61
C GLN A 98 1.15 5.99 3.44
N VAL A 99 0.93 7.21 3.93
CA VAL A 99 -0.34 7.92 3.74
C VAL A 99 -0.06 9.20 3.00
N LEU A 100 -0.77 9.41 1.89
CA LEU A 100 -0.67 10.60 1.05
C LEU A 100 -1.97 11.38 1.09
N ASP A 101 -1.85 12.69 0.94
CA ASP A 101 -2.96 13.59 0.73
C ASP A 101 -3.29 13.68 -0.77
N ARG A 102 -4.53 13.37 -1.12
CA ARG A 102 -5.03 13.26 -2.49
C ARG A 102 -5.31 14.60 -3.15
N ASP A 103 -5.40 15.69 -2.38
CA ASP A 103 -5.61 17.03 -2.91
C ASP A 103 -4.27 17.74 -3.20
N THR A 104 -3.27 17.47 -2.36
CA THR A 104 -1.91 18.04 -2.53
C THR A 104 -0.94 17.12 -3.25
N HIS A 105 -1.29 15.84 -3.39
CA HIS A 105 -0.46 14.74 -3.89
C HIS A 105 0.81 14.48 -3.07
N GLY A 106 0.93 15.11 -1.90
CA GLY A 106 2.10 15.00 -1.03
C GLY A 106 1.97 13.92 0.05
N PRO A 107 3.11 13.43 0.59
CA PRO A 107 3.10 12.54 1.74
C PRO A 107 2.57 13.27 2.98
N LEU A 108 1.68 12.61 3.72
CA LEU A 108 1.28 13.03 5.05
C LEU A 108 2.23 12.45 6.11
N TYR A 109 2.39 11.12 6.12
CA TYR A 109 3.34 10.44 7.01
C TYR A 109 3.72 9.05 6.48
N ASN A 110 4.79 8.51 7.07
CA ASN A 110 5.21 7.12 6.93
C ASN A 110 5.36 6.48 8.32
N THR A 111 4.72 5.33 8.53
CA THR A 111 4.75 4.59 9.80
C THR A 111 5.35 3.21 9.59
N SER A 112 6.36 2.86 10.39
CA SER A 112 6.85 1.48 10.46
C SER A 112 5.81 0.61 11.17
N VAL A 113 5.27 -0.37 10.45
CA VAL A 113 4.32 -1.38 10.95
C VAL A 113 4.94 -2.78 10.98
N SER A 114 6.26 -2.88 10.80
CA SER A 114 6.98 -4.15 10.74
C SER A 114 7.01 -4.86 12.10
N SER A 115 6.99 -6.19 12.04
CA SER A 115 6.87 -7.13 13.15
C SER A 115 8.02 -7.15 14.18
N ARG A 116 9.02 -6.26 14.10
CA ARG A 116 10.25 -6.36 14.91
C ARG A 116 10.60 -5.09 15.68
N GLY A 117 9.64 -4.19 15.88
CA GLY A 117 9.95 -2.85 16.39
C GLY A 117 10.89 -2.12 15.42
N ASN A 118 11.37 -0.94 15.78
CA ASN A 118 12.20 -0.09 14.91
C ASN A 118 13.61 -0.64 14.56
N ALA A 119 13.82 -1.96 14.62
CA ALA A 119 15.06 -2.60 14.22
C ALA A 119 15.04 -2.94 12.72
N VAL A 120 16.09 -2.48 12.03
CA VAL A 120 16.44 -2.67 10.61
C VAL A 120 15.97 -4.02 10.04
N PRO A 121 15.43 -4.06 8.80
CA PRO A 121 14.94 -5.31 8.21
C PRO A 121 16.06 -6.34 8.14
N GLN A 122 15.85 -7.50 8.77
CA GLN A 122 16.75 -8.63 8.59
C GLN A 122 16.54 -9.15 7.17
N LYS A 123 17.64 -9.26 6.43
CA LYS A 123 17.80 -9.80 5.07
C LYS A 123 16.66 -10.77 4.71
N ALA A 124 15.78 -10.38 3.78
CA ALA A 124 14.75 -11.29 3.30
C ALA A 124 15.44 -12.54 2.74
N GLN A 125 14.91 -13.70 3.13
CA GLN A 125 15.34 -14.97 2.57
C GLN A 125 15.01 -14.96 1.06
N PRO A 126 15.91 -15.40 0.18
CA PRO A 126 15.58 -15.60 -1.22
C PRO A 126 14.37 -16.55 -1.33
N GLY A 127 13.29 -16.12 -1.98
CA GLY A 127 12.02 -16.87 -2.03
C GLY A 127 11.11 -16.72 -0.80
N GLY A 128 11.51 -15.92 0.19
CA GLY A 128 10.71 -15.61 1.37
C GLY A 128 9.64 -14.56 1.08
N LEU A 129 8.39 -14.92 1.36
CA LEU A 129 7.31 -13.97 1.59
C LEU A 129 7.75 -13.14 2.82
N SER A 130 7.68 -11.81 2.82
CA SER A 130 8.03 -11.01 4.01
C SER A 130 7.20 -9.74 4.04
N GLY A 131 6.44 -9.46 5.10
CA GLY A 131 5.71 -8.20 5.28
C GLY A 131 4.32 -8.12 4.65
N LEU A 132 3.90 -6.97 4.12
CA LEU A 132 2.59 -6.85 3.45
C LEU A 132 2.63 -7.56 2.10
N GLN A 133 1.88 -8.66 2.01
CA GLN A 133 1.78 -9.50 0.82
C GLN A 133 0.59 -9.02 -0.01
N TRP A 134 -0.46 -9.78 -0.25
CA TRP A 134 -1.56 -9.36 -1.14
C TRP A 134 -2.59 -8.45 -0.45
N ASN A 135 -2.43 -8.25 0.85
CA ASN A 135 -3.33 -7.53 1.74
C ASN A 135 -2.97 -6.05 1.84
N GLY A 136 -3.95 -5.17 1.62
CA GLY A 136 -3.86 -3.74 1.90
C GLY A 136 -4.29 -3.41 3.33
N PRO A 137 -4.00 -2.19 3.81
CA PRO A 137 -4.60 -1.69 5.04
C PRO A 137 -6.10 -1.46 4.86
N ALA A 138 -6.84 -1.35 5.96
CA ALA A 138 -8.26 -0.97 5.97
C ALA A 138 -8.48 0.20 6.94
N TYR A 139 -9.49 1.03 6.67
CA TYR A 139 -9.81 2.21 7.50
C TYR A 139 -11.19 2.06 8.13
N SER A 140 -11.31 2.41 9.41
CA SER A 140 -12.59 2.55 10.11
C SER A 140 -12.82 4.02 10.46
N PRO A 141 -13.91 4.65 9.96
CA PRO A 141 -14.26 6.03 10.31
C PRO A 141 -14.66 6.18 11.79
N ASP A 142 -15.32 5.16 12.35
CA ASP A 142 -15.78 5.17 13.75
C ASP A 142 -14.63 5.25 14.75
N THR A 143 -13.56 4.50 14.50
CA THR A 143 -12.38 4.50 15.38
C THR A 143 -11.31 5.50 14.94
N GLY A 144 -11.37 5.98 13.70
CA GLY A 144 -10.30 6.79 13.09
C GLY A 144 -8.99 6.01 12.91
N LEU A 145 -9.04 4.69 12.79
CA LEU A 145 -7.84 3.83 12.73
C LEU A 145 -7.68 3.16 11.37
N LEU A 146 -6.42 3.03 10.97
CA LEU A 146 -5.96 2.13 9.92
C LEU A 146 -5.53 0.80 10.54
N TYR A 147 -6.01 -0.29 9.98
CA TYR A 147 -5.63 -1.66 10.36
C TYR A 147 -4.73 -2.25 9.29
N VAL A 148 -3.49 -2.54 9.66
CA VAL A 148 -2.43 -2.95 8.73
C VAL A 148 -1.98 -4.37 9.05
N PRO A 149 -2.42 -5.38 8.28
CA PRO A 149 -1.92 -6.74 8.42
C PRO A 149 -0.51 -6.88 7.83
N THR A 150 0.44 -7.47 8.55
CA THR A 150 1.78 -7.81 8.04
C THR A 150 2.09 -9.28 8.31
N GLY A 151 2.83 -9.95 7.41
CA GLY A 151 3.15 -11.36 7.58
C GLY A 151 4.06 -11.91 6.49
N ASP A 152 5.03 -12.72 6.88
CA ASP A 152 6.03 -13.30 5.98
C ASP A 152 5.66 -14.71 5.50
N GLY A 153 4.40 -15.12 5.67
CA GLY A 153 3.89 -16.44 5.27
C GLY A 153 4.48 -17.65 6.03
N ASN A 154 5.58 -17.47 6.77
CA ASN A 154 6.34 -18.52 7.45
C ASN A 154 6.45 -18.29 8.97
N SER A 155 6.09 -17.10 9.45
CA SER A 155 6.07 -16.67 10.84
C SER A 155 4.67 -16.17 11.23
N PRO A 156 4.37 -16.10 12.53
CA PRO A 156 3.25 -15.33 13.07
C PRO A 156 3.01 -14.00 12.34
N GLY A 157 1.78 -13.79 11.85
CA GLY A 157 1.35 -12.52 11.29
C GLY A 157 1.06 -11.48 12.38
N TRP A 158 1.00 -10.21 11.98
CA TRP A 158 0.76 -9.09 12.89
C TRP A 158 -0.32 -8.17 12.35
N LEU A 159 -1.24 -7.75 13.21
CA LEU A 159 -2.22 -6.71 12.91
C LEU A 159 -1.83 -5.46 13.69
N THR A 160 -1.50 -4.39 12.99
CA THR A 160 -1.12 -3.12 13.62
C THR A 160 -2.23 -2.10 13.39
N ALA A 161 -2.73 -1.50 14.47
CA ALA A 161 -3.64 -0.36 14.37
C ALA A 161 -2.88 0.95 14.48
N VAL A 162 -3.10 1.84 13.52
CA VAL A 162 -2.43 3.12 13.37
C VAL A 162 -3.48 4.22 13.37
N ASP A 163 -3.23 5.31 14.09
CA ASP A 163 -4.02 6.53 14.01
C ASP A 163 -4.02 7.06 12.57
N ALA A 164 -5.19 7.16 11.94
CA ALA A 164 -5.24 7.54 10.55
C ALA A 164 -4.80 9.00 10.32
N ALA A 165 -4.93 9.87 11.33
CA ALA A 165 -4.58 11.28 11.23
C ALA A 165 -3.11 11.57 11.57
N THR A 166 -2.54 10.84 12.53
CA THR A 166 -1.17 11.12 13.03
C THR A 166 -0.11 10.12 12.59
N GLY A 167 -0.51 8.90 12.22
CA GLY A 167 0.42 7.81 11.93
C GLY A 167 0.94 7.11 13.19
N ASP A 168 0.42 7.42 14.38
CA ASP A 168 0.83 6.79 15.63
C ASP A 168 0.31 5.37 15.73
N VAL A 169 1.18 4.42 16.06
CA VAL A 169 0.76 3.04 16.38
C VAL A 169 0.01 3.06 17.72
N LYS A 170 -1.27 2.63 17.70
CA LYS A 170 -2.09 2.52 18.92
C LYS A 170 -1.94 1.18 19.59
N TRP A 171 -1.91 0.12 18.80
CA TRP A 171 -1.72 -1.23 19.29
C TRP A 171 -1.25 -2.17 18.19
N THR A 172 -0.74 -3.31 18.62
CA THR A 172 -0.32 -4.39 17.75
C THR A 172 -0.82 -5.72 18.33
N TYR A 173 -1.36 -6.58 17.47
CA TYR A 173 -1.77 -7.95 17.78
C TYR A 173 -0.91 -8.94 16.99
N GLN A 174 -0.39 -9.96 17.67
CA GLN A 174 0.33 -11.06 17.05
C GLN A 174 -0.61 -12.26 16.88
N ALA A 175 -0.81 -12.70 15.64
CA ALA A 175 -1.52 -13.94 15.35
C ALA A 175 -0.61 -15.14 15.63
N THR A 176 -1.17 -16.29 16.00
CA THR A 176 -0.38 -17.53 16.20
C THR A 176 0.10 -18.14 14.88
N HIS A 177 -0.46 -17.71 13.76
CA HIS A 177 -0.19 -18.21 12.41
C HIS A 177 0.03 -17.04 11.44
N PRO A 178 0.57 -17.27 10.24
CA PRO A 178 0.71 -16.24 9.23
C PRO A 178 -0.64 -15.59 8.87
N MET A 179 -0.62 -14.27 8.67
CA MET A 179 -1.77 -13.53 8.13
C MET A 179 -1.50 -13.12 6.69
N LEU A 180 -2.32 -13.64 5.78
CA LEU A 180 -2.21 -13.40 4.34
C LEU A 180 -3.48 -12.75 3.75
N ALA A 181 -4.55 -12.67 4.54
CA ALA A 181 -5.83 -12.11 4.13
C ALA A 181 -5.85 -10.58 4.32
N PRO A 182 -6.60 -9.84 3.48
CA PRO A 182 -6.85 -8.42 3.71
C PRO A 182 -7.73 -8.21 4.92
N VAL A 183 -7.65 -7.02 5.52
CA VAL A 183 -8.70 -6.53 6.42
C VAL A 183 -9.75 -5.85 5.56
N THR A 184 -11.03 -6.08 5.86
CA THR A 184 -12.15 -5.36 5.25
C THR A 184 -12.99 -4.80 6.37
N THR A 185 -13.29 -3.50 6.30
CA THR A 185 -14.25 -2.86 7.21
C THR A 185 -15.65 -3.04 6.64
N THR A 186 -16.59 -3.53 7.46
CA THR A 186 -17.95 -3.92 7.04
C THR A 186 -19.06 -3.05 7.64
N ALA A 187 -18.71 -1.93 8.26
CA ALA A 187 -19.66 -0.92 8.72
C ALA A 187 -19.09 0.48 8.52
N GLY A 188 -19.96 1.37 8.03
CA GLY A 188 -19.83 2.79 7.80
C GLY A 188 -21.20 3.39 7.58
#